data_AF-A0A495W9C0-F1
#
_entry.id   AF-A0A495W9C0-F1
#
_cell.length_a   1.000
_cell.length_b   1.000
_cell.length_c   1.000
_cell.angle_alpha   90.00
_cell.angle_beta   90.00
_cell.angle_gamma   90.00
#
_symmetry.space_group_name_H-M   'P 1'
#
loop_
_entity.id
_entity.type
_entity.pdbx_description
1 polymer ?
#
loop_
_entity_poly.entity_id
_entity_poly.type
_entity_poly.pdbx_seq_one_letter_code
_entity_poly.pdbx_strand_id
1 'polypeptide(L)'
;MSVASDRLAAAKSRMDQISREHADRRELRERRSREARDKAGQSLDKQAAVAEKTIERIQEAGKRQKAAGGWGTTAATTKKGGEYRFGAEDDEPTYETAAPGTGWTAGPITPTPPPPAAAPPPPVTPPPPPPPARPAPRRPTPVDDDDDFGGQSWLT
;
A
#
# COMPACT_ATOMS: atom_id res chain seq x y z
N MET A 1 -57.02 -34.36 -7.85
CA MET A 1 -55.74 -34.18 -7.13
C MET A 1 -56.07 -33.58 -5.77
N SER A 2 -55.46 -34.06 -4.68
CA SER A 2 -55.78 -33.55 -3.34
C SER A 2 -54.89 -32.34 -3.02
N VAL A 3 -55.37 -31.40 -2.20
CA VAL A 3 -54.57 -30.24 -1.76
C VAL A 3 -53.26 -30.69 -1.08
N ALA A 4 -53.24 -31.87 -0.48
CA ALA A 4 -52.04 -32.46 0.10
C ALA A 4 -51.00 -32.88 -0.96
N SER A 5 -51.41 -33.44 -2.09
CA SER A 5 -50.48 -33.78 -3.18
C SER A 5 -49.83 -32.54 -3.79
N ASP A 6 -50.60 -31.46 -3.94
CA ASP A 6 -50.11 -30.21 -4.54
C ASP A 6 -49.12 -29.49 -3.63
N ARG A 7 -49.37 -29.49 -2.31
CA ARG A 7 -48.44 -28.96 -1.30
C ARG A 7 -47.12 -29.73 -1.30
N LEU A 8 -47.17 -31.06 -1.44
CA LEU A 8 -45.98 -31.89 -1.50
C LEU A 8 -45.18 -31.63 -2.79
N ALA A 9 -45.85 -31.48 -3.93
CA ALA A 9 -45.20 -31.11 -5.19
C ALA A 9 -44.51 -29.73 -5.10
N ALA A 10 -45.19 -28.74 -4.52
CA ALA A 10 -44.63 -27.41 -4.29
C ALA A 10 -43.43 -27.43 -3.33
N ALA A 11 -43.50 -28.23 -2.25
CA ALA A 11 -42.39 -28.39 -1.31
C ALA A 11 -41.15 -29.00 -2.00
N LYS A 12 -41.34 -30.03 -2.84
CA LYS A 12 -40.24 -30.63 -3.62
C LYS A 12 -39.60 -29.63 -4.57
N SER A 13 -40.42 -28.90 -5.35
CA SER A 13 -39.90 -27.86 -6.25
C SER A 13 -39.11 -26.78 -5.51
N ARG A 14 -39.54 -26.41 -4.30
CA ARG A 14 -38.81 -25.44 -3.46
C ARG A 14 -37.49 -26.00 -2.96
N MET A 15 -37.43 -27.27 -2.56
CA MET A 15 -36.17 -27.92 -2.17
C MET A 15 -35.18 -28.00 -3.34
N ASP A 16 -35.66 -28.28 -4.55
CA ASP A 16 -34.81 -28.30 -5.74
C ASP A 16 -34.25 -26.92 -6.05
N GLN A 17 -35.07 -25.87 -5.95
CA GLN A 17 -34.63 -24.49 -6.12
C GLN A 17 -33.56 -24.12 -5.07
N ILE A 18 -33.82 -24.40 -3.79
CA ILE A 18 -32.87 -24.14 -2.69
C ILE A 18 -31.53 -24.86 -2.96
N SER A 19 -31.58 -26.10 -3.44
CA SER A 19 -30.38 -26.89 -3.73
C SER A 19 -29.53 -26.26 -4.84
N ARG A 20 -30.17 -25.72 -5.89
CA ARG A 20 -29.48 -24.97 -6.95
C ARG A 20 -28.85 -23.69 -6.42
N GLU A 21 -29.60 -22.89 -5.65
CA GLU A 21 -29.06 -21.66 -5.05
C GLU A 21 -27.86 -21.93 -4.13
N HIS A 22 -27.86 -23.04 -3.39
CA HIS A 22 -26.71 -23.44 -2.57
C HIS A 22 -25.51 -23.91 -3.40
N ALA A 23 -25.73 -24.53 -4.56
CA ALA A 23 -24.66 -24.85 -5.50
C ALA A 23 -24.04 -23.55 -6.05
N ASP A 24 -24.86 -22.63 -6.52
CA ASP A 24 -24.42 -21.35 -7.09
C ASP A 24 -23.64 -20.50 -6.06
N ARG A 25 -24.11 -20.48 -4.80
CA ARG A 25 -23.39 -19.79 -3.70
C ARG A 25 -22.06 -20.44 -3.37
N ARG A 26 -21.95 -21.77 -3.48
CA ARG A 26 -20.67 -22.47 -3.29
C ARG A 26 -19.71 -22.12 -4.43
N GLU A 27 -20.17 -22.21 -5.67
CA GLU A 27 -19.37 -21.86 -6.83
C GLU A 27 -18.88 -20.41 -6.79
N LEU A 28 -19.75 -19.46 -6.42
CA LEU A 28 -19.36 -18.05 -6.29
C LEU A 28 -18.29 -17.85 -5.21
N ARG A 29 -18.40 -18.55 -4.07
CA ARG A 29 -17.37 -18.51 -3.02
C ARG A 29 -16.06 -19.11 -3.50
N GLU A 30 -16.12 -20.25 -4.20
CA GLU A 30 -14.92 -20.89 -4.75
C GLU A 30 -14.23 -19.99 -5.76
N ARG A 31 -14.98 -19.38 -6.69
CA ARG A 31 -14.43 -18.45 -7.68
C ARG A 31 -13.77 -17.25 -7.01
N ARG A 32 -14.44 -16.62 -6.04
CA ARG A 32 -13.87 -15.50 -5.27
C ARG A 32 -12.62 -15.92 -4.50
N SER A 33 -12.59 -17.13 -3.95
CA SER A 33 -11.41 -17.63 -3.24
C SER A 33 -10.22 -17.84 -4.17
N ARG A 34 -10.46 -18.32 -5.40
CA ARG A 34 -9.41 -18.46 -6.43
C ARG A 34 -8.91 -17.09 -6.87
N GLU A 35 -9.82 -16.18 -7.23
CA GLU A 35 -9.47 -14.79 -7.60
C GLU A 35 -8.67 -14.08 -6.49
N ALA A 36 -9.00 -14.30 -5.22
CA ALA A 36 -8.27 -13.72 -4.10
C ALA A 36 -6.85 -14.30 -3.96
N ARG A 37 -6.70 -15.62 -4.13
CA ARG A 37 -5.38 -16.28 -4.13
C ARG A 37 -4.52 -15.81 -5.30
N ASP A 38 -5.09 -15.69 -6.49
CA ASP A 38 -4.37 -15.24 -7.68
C ASP A 38 -3.87 -13.80 -7.49
N LYS A 39 -4.72 -12.91 -6.96
CA LYS A 39 -4.32 -11.54 -6.61
C LYS A 39 -3.22 -11.49 -5.55
N ALA A 40 -3.31 -12.35 -4.53
CA ALA A 40 -2.27 -12.46 -3.51
C ALA A 40 -0.94 -12.93 -4.10
N GLY A 41 -0.96 -13.97 -4.94
CA GLY A 41 0.23 -14.46 -5.66
C GLY A 41 0.89 -13.36 -6.50
N GLN A 42 0.11 -12.66 -7.32
CA GLN A 42 0.61 -11.55 -8.12
C GLN A 42 1.22 -10.42 -7.28
N SER A 43 0.69 -10.16 -6.08
CA SER A 43 1.27 -9.15 -5.18
C SER A 43 2.58 -9.61 -4.57
N LEU A 44 2.70 -10.89 -4.21
CA LEU A 44 3.92 -11.49 -3.69
C LEU A 44 5.01 -11.53 -4.75
N ASP A 45 4.69 -11.90 -5.99
CA ASP A 45 5.64 -11.92 -7.10
C ASP A 45 6.23 -10.53 -7.37
N LYS A 46 5.39 -9.48 -7.33
CA LYS A 46 5.85 -8.10 -7.47
C LYS A 46 6.78 -7.69 -6.33
N GLN A 47 6.44 -8.06 -5.10
CA GLN A 47 7.29 -7.77 -3.94
C GLN A 47 8.61 -8.54 -4.00
N ALA A 48 8.59 -9.80 -4.42
CA ALA A 48 9.78 -10.62 -4.62
C ALA A 48 10.73 -9.98 -5.63
N ALA A 49 10.21 -9.52 -6.78
CA ALA A 49 11.02 -8.84 -7.80
C ALA A 49 11.63 -7.51 -7.30
N VAL A 50 10.92 -6.77 -6.44
CA VAL A 50 11.46 -5.54 -5.82
C VAL A 50 12.52 -5.88 -4.76
N ALA A 51 12.29 -6.91 -3.96
CA ALA A 51 13.23 -7.38 -2.96
C ALA A 51 14.53 -7.87 -3.60
N GLU A 52 14.44 -8.65 -4.68
CA GLU A 52 15.59 -9.14 -5.45
C GLU A 52 16.48 -8.00 -5.93
N LYS A 53 15.90 -7.00 -6.61
CA LYS A 53 16.63 -5.79 -7.06
C LYS A 53 17.26 -5.02 -5.91
N THR A 54 16.62 -5.02 -4.73
CA THR A 54 17.13 -4.35 -3.55
C THR A 54 18.32 -5.10 -2.96
N ILE A 55 18.24 -6.43 -2.91
CA ILE A 55 19.35 -7.29 -2.49
C ILE A 55 20.54 -7.13 -3.43
N GLU A 56 20.33 -7.13 -4.74
CA GLU A 56 21.39 -6.87 -5.73
C GLU A 56 22.07 -5.52 -5.48
N ARG A 57 21.29 -4.45 -5.28
CA ARG A 57 21.83 -3.12 -4.99
C ARG A 57 22.65 -3.09 -3.70
N ILE A 58 22.19 -3.77 -2.64
CA ILE A 58 22.91 -3.86 -1.37
C ILE A 58 24.20 -4.66 -1.56
N GLN A 59 24.17 -5.77 -2.30
CA GLN A 59 25.37 -6.57 -2.58
C GLN A 59 26.39 -5.76 -3.39
N GLU A 60 25.97 -5.02 -4.41
CA GLU A 60 26.85 -4.15 -5.17
C GLU A 60 27.41 -3.00 -4.33
N ALA A 61 26.59 -2.36 -3.51
CA ALA A 61 27.04 -1.33 -2.57
C ALA A 61 28.06 -1.89 -1.58
N GLY A 62 27.84 -3.11 -1.07
CA GLY A 62 28.79 -3.82 -0.21
C GLY A 62 30.10 -4.14 -0.92
N LYS A 63 30.06 -4.57 -2.19
CA LYS A 63 31.27 -4.78 -3.01
C LYS A 63 32.03 -3.45 -3.23
N ARG A 64 31.31 -2.37 -3.56
CA ARG A 64 31.90 -1.03 -3.72
C ARG A 64 32.48 -0.50 -2.42
N GLN A 65 31.80 -0.68 -1.28
CA GLN A 65 32.28 -0.25 0.03
C GLN A 65 33.51 -1.07 0.47
N LYS A 66 33.54 -2.38 0.21
CA LYS A 66 34.72 -3.21 0.45
C LYS A 66 35.90 -2.78 -0.44
N ALA A 67 35.65 -2.51 -1.72
CA ALA A 67 36.67 -2.07 -2.67
C ALA A 67 37.19 -0.64 -2.39
N ALA A 68 36.32 0.27 -1.96
CA ALA A 68 36.68 1.64 -1.60
C ALA A 68 37.39 1.74 -0.24
N GLY A 69 37.57 0.61 0.46
CA GLY A 69 38.03 0.58 1.83
C GLY A 69 36.94 1.13 2.74
N GLY A 70 36.14 0.22 3.32
CA GLY A 70 35.04 0.59 4.21
C GLY A 70 35.48 1.53 5.34
N TRP A 71 34.51 2.11 6.05
CA TRP A 71 34.70 3.16 7.05
C TRP A 71 35.75 2.83 8.15
N GLY A 72 36.11 1.55 8.33
CA GLY A 72 37.15 1.08 9.26
C GLY A 72 38.44 0.55 8.62
N THR A 73 38.68 0.74 7.32
CA THR A 73 39.93 0.32 6.68
C THR A 73 41.00 1.41 6.75
N THR A 74 42.27 1.01 6.70
CA THR A 74 43.44 1.89 6.71
C THR A 74 43.37 3.01 5.66
N ALA A 75 42.71 2.80 4.52
CA ALA A 75 42.50 3.85 3.51
C ALA A 75 41.61 5.02 4.00
N ALA A 76 40.62 4.76 4.87
CA ALA A 76 39.72 5.76 5.42
C ALA A 76 40.31 6.47 6.65
N THR A 77 41.13 5.79 7.46
CA THR A 77 41.77 6.38 8.64
C THR A 77 43.08 7.11 8.33
N THR A 78 43.83 6.70 7.29
CA THR A 78 45.12 7.34 6.96
C THR A 78 44.94 8.71 6.28
N LYS A 79 43.83 8.95 5.57
CA LYS A 79 43.55 10.25 4.93
C LYS A 79 43.07 11.35 5.90
N LYS A 80 42.76 11.02 7.16
CA LYS A 80 42.22 11.96 8.17
C LYS A 80 43.25 12.30 9.27
N GLY A 81 44.54 12.18 8.97
CA GLY A 81 45.65 12.68 9.79
C GLY A 81 46.08 14.11 9.47
N GLY A 82 45.27 14.86 8.72
CA GLY A 82 45.42 16.31 8.54
C GLY A 82 44.68 17.03 9.66
N GLU A 83 45.42 17.69 10.53
CA GLU A 83 44.94 18.47 11.66
C GLU A 83 43.85 19.47 11.25
N TYR A 84 42.59 19.18 11.57
CA TYR A 84 41.55 20.21 11.58
C TYR A 84 41.66 20.98 12.91
N ARG A 85 42.35 22.11 12.87
CA ARG A 85 42.34 23.12 13.95
C ARG A 85 40.92 23.69 14.05
N PHE A 86 40.28 23.53 15.21
CA PHE A 86 38.95 24.06 15.51
C PHE A 86 39.08 25.18 16.57
N GLY A 87 38.72 26.41 16.19
CA GLY A 87 38.57 27.61 17.04
C GLY A 87 39.81 28.52 17.09
N ALA A 88 39.74 29.85 17.10
CA ALA A 88 38.69 30.86 16.94
C ALA A 88 39.42 32.22 16.71
N GLU A 89 38.71 33.25 16.20
CA GLU A 89 39.13 34.66 16.02
C GLU A 89 39.97 34.94 14.75
N ASP A 90 39.66 35.88 13.84
CA ASP A 90 38.73 37.01 13.82
C ASP A 90 38.66 37.54 12.36
N ASP A 91 37.48 37.65 11.75
CA ASP A 91 37.13 38.71 10.79
C ASP A 91 35.68 38.52 10.28
N GLU A 92 34.74 39.23 10.91
CA GLU A 92 33.34 39.39 10.50
C GLU A 92 32.88 40.82 10.87
N PRO A 93 31.92 41.51 10.21
CA PRO A 93 31.20 41.26 8.94
C PRO A 93 31.24 42.44 7.94
N THR A 94 31.27 42.17 6.62
CA THR A 94 30.74 43.12 5.63
C THR A 94 29.44 42.56 5.03
N TYR A 95 28.32 43.12 5.48
CA TYR A 95 27.00 42.84 4.95
C TYR A 95 26.83 43.57 3.61
N GLU A 96 27.03 42.87 2.50
CA GLU A 96 26.37 43.21 1.24
C GLU A 96 25.52 42.01 0.81
N THR A 97 24.22 42.12 1.04
CA THR A 97 23.20 41.21 0.52
C THR A 97 23.22 41.20 -1.01
N ALA A 98 23.95 40.26 -1.60
CA ALA A 98 23.70 39.79 -2.95
C ALA A 98 22.81 38.54 -2.87
N ALA A 99 21.54 38.69 -3.23
CA ALA A 99 20.61 37.57 -3.37
C ALA A 99 21.20 36.49 -4.31
N PRO A 100 21.09 35.19 -4.00
CA PRO A 100 21.51 34.15 -4.92
C PRO A 100 20.56 34.12 -6.12
N GLY A 101 20.97 34.78 -7.19
CA GLY A 101 20.38 34.62 -8.51
C GLY A 101 20.58 33.17 -8.95
N THR A 102 19.49 32.41 -8.97
CA THR A 102 19.38 31.08 -9.59
C THR A 102 19.60 31.21 -11.09
N GLY A 103 20.87 31.20 -11.51
CA GLY A 103 21.28 31.18 -12.91
C GLY A 103 20.99 29.85 -13.58
N TRP A 104 19.73 29.63 -13.97
CA TRP A 104 19.40 28.64 -14.99
C TRP A 104 19.75 29.23 -16.34
N THR A 105 20.80 28.70 -16.96
CA THR A 105 21.15 28.98 -18.34
C THR A 105 20.03 28.51 -19.25
N ALA A 106 19.48 29.44 -20.04
CA ALA A 106 18.46 29.15 -21.04
C ALA A 106 19.06 28.31 -22.18
N GLY A 107 18.70 27.03 -22.24
CA GLY A 107 18.84 26.23 -23.45
C GLY A 107 17.83 26.67 -24.52
N PRO A 108 18.04 26.32 -25.81
CA PRO A 108 17.13 26.70 -26.87
C PRO A 108 15.73 26.12 -26.61
N ILE A 109 14.74 27.01 -26.65
CA ILE A 109 13.33 26.73 -26.41
C ILE A 109 12.78 25.96 -27.61
N THR A 110 12.55 24.66 -27.48
CA THR A 110 11.71 23.91 -28.42
C THR A 110 10.26 24.38 -28.27
N PRO A 111 9.53 24.72 -29.36
CA PRO A 111 8.13 25.11 -29.26
C PRO A 111 7.29 23.92 -28.78
N THR A 112 6.58 24.12 -27.67
CA THR A 112 5.57 23.20 -27.15
C THR A 112 4.43 23.08 -28.17
N PRO A 113 4.00 21.87 -28.58
CA PRO A 113 2.84 21.70 -29.44
C PRO A 113 1.56 22.19 -28.73
N PRO A 114 0.57 22.71 -29.49
CA PRO A 114 -0.68 23.16 -28.88
C PRO A 114 -1.39 21.98 -28.18
N PRO A 115 -2.09 22.24 -27.06
CA PRO A 115 -2.85 21.21 -26.37
C PRO A 115 -3.94 20.65 -27.30
N PRO A 116 -4.23 19.34 -27.22
CA PRO A 116 -5.35 18.76 -27.97
C PRO A 116 -6.66 19.43 -27.56
N ALA A 117 -7.55 19.66 -28.54
CA ALA A 117 -8.87 20.22 -28.30
C ALA A 117 -9.64 19.39 -27.27
N ALA A 118 -10.21 20.06 -26.27
CA ALA A 118 -10.99 19.42 -25.22
C ALA A 118 -12.25 18.76 -25.84
N ALA A 119 -12.44 17.48 -25.55
CA ALA A 119 -13.67 16.77 -25.90
C ALA A 119 -14.88 17.42 -25.19
N PRO A 120 -16.09 17.39 -25.81
CA PRO A 120 -17.29 17.91 -25.16
C PRO A 120 -17.55 17.18 -23.82
N PRO A 121 -18.10 17.88 -22.81
CA PRO A 121 -18.38 17.26 -21.53
C PRO A 121 -19.40 16.13 -21.71
N PRO A 122 -19.24 15.00 -21.00
CA PRO A 122 -20.22 13.92 -21.03
C PRO A 122 -21.59 14.41 -20.52
N PRO A 123 -22.70 13.81 -20.98
CA PRO A 123 -24.01 14.14 -20.45
C PRO A 123 -24.06 13.89 -18.94
N VAL A 124 -24.60 14.86 -18.20
CA VAL A 124 -24.75 14.78 -16.74
C VAL A 124 -25.78 13.69 -16.43
N THR A 125 -25.31 12.56 -15.90
CA THR A 125 -26.20 11.52 -15.36
C THR A 125 -26.87 12.04 -14.08
N PRO A 126 -28.19 11.86 -13.91
CA PRO A 126 -28.85 12.22 -12.66
C PRO A 126 -28.21 11.46 -11.49
N PRO A 127 -28.14 12.08 -10.29
CA PRO A 127 -27.56 11.43 -9.12
C PRO A 127 -28.37 10.18 -8.76
N PRO A 128 -27.70 9.09 -8.33
CA PRO A 128 -28.41 7.90 -7.85
C PRO A 128 -29.25 8.24 -6.61
N PRO A 129 -30.35 7.51 -6.37
CA PRO A 129 -31.14 7.68 -5.16
C PRO A 129 -30.29 7.46 -3.91
N PRO A 130 -30.59 8.15 -2.79
CA PRO A 130 -29.83 7.99 -1.56
C PRO A 130 -29.91 6.54 -1.05
N PRO A 131 -28.80 5.99 -0.52
CA PRO A 131 -28.81 4.65 0.07
C PRO A 131 -29.74 4.62 1.30
N PRO A 132 -30.32 3.44 1.63
CA PRO A 132 -31.11 3.29 2.85
C PRO A 132 -30.27 3.64 4.08
N ALA A 133 -30.89 4.34 5.04
CA ALA A 133 -30.26 4.70 6.30
C ALA A 133 -29.78 3.44 7.03
N ARG A 134 -28.48 3.38 7.34
CA ARG A 134 -27.92 2.30 8.14
C ARG A 134 -28.36 2.49 9.59
N PRO A 135 -28.79 1.43 10.29
CA PRO A 135 -29.03 1.51 11.73
C PRO A 135 -27.74 1.97 12.43
N ALA A 136 -27.91 2.86 13.41
CA ALA A 136 -26.80 3.38 14.20
C ALA A 136 -26.02 2.21 14.85
N PRO A 137 -24.68 2.29 14.88
CA PRO A 137 -23.88 1.29 15.58
C PRO A 137 -24.28 1.26 17.05
N ARG A 138 -24.71 0.09 17.52
CA ARG A 138 -24.90 -0.14 18.95
C ARG A 138 -23.52 -0.03 19.61
N ARG A 139 -23.37 0.91 20.54
CA ARG A 139 -22.16 1.01 21.35
C ARG A 139 -21.98 -0.32 22.10
N PRO A 140 -20.85 -1.03 21.94
CA PRO A 140 -20.59 -2.19 22.77
C PRO A 140 -20.57 -1.76 24.24
N THR A 141 -21.18 -2.58 25.09
CA THR A 141 -20.99 -2.49 26.55
C THR A 141 -19.49 -2.55 26.84
N PRO A 142 -18.96 -1.73 27.77
CA PRO A 142 -17.58 -1.90 28.23
C PRO A 142 -17.41 -3.33 28.71
N VAL A 143 -16.52 -4.08 28.06
CA VAL A 143 -16.03 -5.36 28.57
C VAL A 143 -15.00 -4.98 29.63
N ASP A 144 -15.18 -5.48 30.84
CA ASP A 144 -14.25 -5.27 31.94
C ASP A 144 -13.00 -6.11 31.64
N ASP A 145 -11.91 -5.47 31.20
CA ASP A 145 -10.64 -6.12 30.82
C ASP A 145 -9.94 -6.80 32.03
N ASP A 146 -10.52 -6.70 33.23
CA ASP A 146 -10.00 -7.27 34.48
C ASP A 146 -10.38 -8.75 34.71
N ASP A 147 -11.34 -9.32 33.95
CA ASP A 147 -11.75 -10.73 34.10
C ASP A 147 -10.89 -11.74 33.31
N ASP A 148 -10.04 -11.28 32.39
CA ASP A 148 -9.19 -12.15 31.54
C ASP A 148 -7.86 -12.58 32.20
N PHE A 149 -7.53 -12.01 33.37
CA PHE A 149 -6.30 -12.34 34.09
C PHE A 149 -6.45 -13.44 35.17
N GLY A 150 -7.67 -13.92 35.44
CA GLY A 150 -7.92 -14.91 36.50
C GLY A 150 -7.74 -16.39 36.11
N GLY A 151 -7.62 -16.70 34.81
CA GLY A 151 -7.73 -18.08 34.30
C GLY A 151 -6.43 -18.82 33.96
N GLN A 152 -5.26 -18.23 34.23
CA GLN A 152 -3.97 -18.76 33.79
C GLN A 152 -3.42 -19.86 34.72
N SER A 153 -4.05 -21.04 34.66
CA SER A 153 -3.61 -22.28 35.34
C SER A 153 -2.52 -23.05 34.56
N TRP A 154 -1.51 -22.37 34.03
CA TRP A 154 -0.41 -23.01 33.28
C TRP A 154 0.96 -22.98 33.98
N LEU A 155 0.99 -22.66 35.28
CA LEU A 155 2.14 -22.90 36.15
C LEU A 155 1.90 -24.11 37.06
N THR A 156 1.90 -25.29 36.43
CA THR A 156 2.32 -26.58 37.00
C THR A 156 3.24 -27.24 36.01
#